data_AF-A0A7Y9BF80-F1
#
_entry.id   AF-A0A7Y9BF80-F1
#
_cell.length_a   1.000
_cell.length_b   1.000
_cell.length_c   1.000
_cell.angle_alpha   90.00
_cell.angle_beta   90.00
_cell.angle_gamma   90.00
#
_symmetry.space_group_name_H-M   'P 1'
#
loop_
_entity.id
_entity.type
_entity.pdbx_description
1 polymer ?
#
loop_
_entity_poly.entity_id
_entity_poly.type
_entity_poly.pdbx_seq_one_letter_code
_entity_poly.pdbx_strand_id
1 'polypeptide(L)'
;MRIVDLEEAINEKRDEMIKIGMTKGLSNKETIICSQELDNLLNEHRRLTLNQGMSNSTFFLDDFVSVIQYFVKLVSRPYKFISPYKGNRFY
;
A
#
# COMPACT_ATOMS: atom_id res chain seq x y z
N MET A 1 -8.32 15.33 -18.63
CA MET A 1 -7.01 14.83 -18.18
C MET A 1 -6.57 13.75 -19.14
N ARG A 2 -5.32 13.74 -19.63
CA ARG A 2 -4.85 12.62 -20.47
C ARG A 2 -4.45 11.46 -19.56
N ILE A 3 -4.49 10.24 -20.08
CA ILE A 3 -4.13 9.02 -19.33
C ILE A 3 -2.69 9.11 -18.80
N VAL A 4 -1.78 9.68 -19.59
CA VAL A 4 -0.38 9.88 -19.20
C VAL A 4 -0.24 10.76 -17.96
N ASP A 5 -1.03 11.84 -17.89
CA ASP A 5 -1.01 12.76 -16.73
C ASP A 5 -1.58 12.07 -15.47
N LEU A 6 -2.40 11.03 -15.65
CA LEU A 6 -3.03 10.28 -14.55
C LEU A 6 -2.13 9.16 -14.02
N GLU A 7 -1.36 8.51 -14.89
CA GLU A 7 -0.31 7.55 -14.48
C GLU A 7 0.78 8.23 -13.66
N GLU A 8 1.20 9.44 -14.05
CA GLU A 8 2.16 10.25 -13.29
C GLU A 8 1.62 10.58 -11.89
N ALA A 9 0.38 11.08 -11.80
CA ALA A 9 -0.28 11.36 -10.53
C ALA A 9 -0.42 10.12 -9.63
N ILE A 10 -0.69 8.94 -10.21
CA ILE A 10 -0.74 7.68 -9.46
C ILE A 10 0.63 7.33 -8.87
N ASN A 11 1.71 7.48 -9.64
CA ASN A 11 3.06 7.18 -9.16
C ASN A 11 3.51 8.15 -8.06
N GLU A 12 3.29 9.44 -8.23
CA GLU A 12 3.58 10.43 -7.19
C GLU A 12 2.81 10.12 -5.89
N LYS A 13 1.54 9.75 -6.02
CA LYS A 13 0.70 9.44 -4.86
C LYS A 13 1.10 8.14 -4.17
N ARG A 14 1.61 7.16 -4.91
CA ARG A 14 2.20 5.94 -4.34
C ARG A 14 3.43 6.24 -3.50
N ASP A 15 4.34 7.05 -4.02
CA ASP A 15 5.56 7.44 -3.30
C ASP A 15 5.23 8.22 -2.03
N GLU A 16 4.23 9.10 -2.10
CA GLU A 16 3.71 9.81 -0.94
C GLU A 16 3.16 8.83 0.11
N MET A 17 2.31 7.87 -0.29
CA MET A 17 1.73 6.89 0.63
C MET A 17 2.79 6.01 1.28
N ILE A 18 3.83 5.60 0.53
CA ILE A 18 4.96 4.84 1.06
C ILE A 18 5.70 5.68 2.11
N LYS A 19 5.99 6.95 1.82
CA LYS A 19 6.69 7.84 2.74
C LYS A 19 5.90 8.08 4.02
N ILE A 20 4.60 8.33 3.92
CA ILE A 20 3.72 8.55 5.08
C ILE A 20 3.55 7.23 5.85
N GLY A 21 3.34 6.10 5.16
CA GLY A 21 3.23 4.78 5.78
C GLY A 21 4.50 4.35 6.54
N MET A 22 5.68 4.66 6.01
CA MET A 22 6.97 4.42 6.68
C MET A 22 7.21 5.33 7.89
N THR A 23 6.80 6.59 7.81
CA THR A 23 7.08 7.58 8.88
C THR A 23 6.04 7.56 9.99
N LYS A 24 4.77 7.37 9.65
CA LYS A 24 3.62 7.55 10.54
C LYS A 24 2.83 6.26 10.79
N GLY A 25 3.12 5.20 10.02
CA GLY A 25 2.41 3.92 10.08
C GLY A 25 1.16 3.90 9.20
N LEU A 26 0.74 2.69 8.81
CA LEU A 26 -0.39 2.47 7.90
C LEU A 26 -1.75 2.82 8.53
N SER A 27 -1.86 2.74 9.86
CA SER A 27 -3.09 3.07 10.58
C SER A 27 -3.24 4.56 10.88
N ASN A 28 -2.27 5.41 10.50
CA ASN A 28 -2.40 6.84 10.66
C ASN A 28 -3.46 7.36 9.69
N LYS A 29 -4.32 8.25 10.17
CA LYS A 29 -5.33 8.96 9.38
C LYS A 29 -4.77 9.54 8.08
N GLU A 30 -3.56 10.08 8.10
CA GLU A 30 -2.92 10.63 6.89
C GLU A 30 -2.59 9.55 5.86
N THR A 31 -2.11 8.38 6.29
CA THR A 31 -1.84 7.24 5.40
C THR A 31 -3.14 6.68 4.83
N ILE A 32 -4.21 6.64 5.63
CA ILE A 32 -5.53 6.20 5.20
C ILE A 32 -6.11 7.15 4.15
N ILE A 33 -6.00 8.46 4.37
CA ILE A 33 -6.44 9.47 3.39
C ILE A 33 -5.63 9.35 2.10
N CYS A 34 -4.31 9.22 2.20
CA CYS A 34 -3.44 9.07 1.03
C CYS A 34 -3.80 7.81 0.22
N SER A 35 -4.13 6.70 0.89
CA SER A 35 -4.64 5.47 0.26
C SER A 35 -5.97 5.68 -0.46
N GLN A 36 -6.91 6.43 0.13
CA GLN A 36 -8.21 6.73 -0.49
C GLN A 36 -8.06 7.63 -1.72
N GLU A 37 -7.16 8.61 -1.67
CA GLU A 37 -6.88 9.48 -2.81
C GLU A 37 -6.22 8.70 -3.96
N LEU A 38 -5.29 7.80 -3.63
CA LEU A 38 -4.69 6.89 -4.59
C LEU A 38 -5.72 5.94 -5.22
N ASP A 39 -6.64 5.39 -4.42
CA ASP A 39 -7.73 4.53 -4.92
C ASP A 39 -8.63 5.29 -5.90
N ASN A 40 -8.95 6.55 -5.61
CA ASN A 40 -9.74 7.39 -6.50
C ASN A 40 -9.03 7.62 -7.85
N LEU A 41 -7.73 7.92 -7.84
CA LEU A 41 -6.93 8.06 -9.06
C LEU A 41 -6.89 6.76 -9.87
N LEU A 42 -6.76 5.61 -9.20
CA LEU A 42 -6.80 4.30 -9.85
C LEU A 42 -8.16 4.00 -10.47
N ASN A 43 -9.25 4.36 -9.80
CA ASN A 43 -10.61 4.20 -10.31
C ASN A 43 -10.87 5.09 -11.55
N GLU A 44 -10.38 6.33 -11.53
CA GLU A 44 -10.41 7.23 -12.68
C GLU A 44 -9.60 6.67 -13.86
N HIS A 45 -8.41 6.12 -13.58
CA HIS A 45 -7.55 5.52 -14.59
C HIS A 45 -8.18 4.28 -15.21
N ARG A 46 -8.76 3.42 -14.37
CA ARG A 46 -9.54 2.27 -14.81
C ARG A 46 -10.71 2.70 -15.68
N ARG A 47 -11.46 3.74 -15.29
CA ARG A 47 -12.59 4.25 -16.08
C ARG A 47 -12.16 4.72 -17.45
N LEU A 48 -11.07 5.49 -17.55
CA LEU A 48 -10.54 5.95 -18.83
C LEU A 48 -10.02 4.79 -19.70
N THR A 49 -9.34 3.82 -19.08
CA THR A 49 -8.75 2.66 -19.75
C THR A 49 -9.80 1.66 -20.25
N LEU A 50 -10.87 1.42 -19.47
CA LEU A 50 -12.01 0.58 -19.88
C LEU A 50 -12.76 1.19 -21.07
N ASN A 51 -12.95 2.51 -21.09
CA ASN A 51 -13.55 3.19 -22.23
C ASN A 51 -12.67 3.14 -23.49
N GLN A 52 -11.38 2.81 -23.36
CA GLN A 52 -10.44 2.68 -24.48
C GLN A 52 -10.11 1.22 -24.84
N GLY A 53 -10.72 0.23 -24.19
CA GLY A 53 -10.54 -1.20 -24.52
C GLY A 53 -9.15 -1.76 -24.23
N MET A 54 -8.34 -1.12 -23.37
CA MET A 54 -6.97 -1.56 -23.07
C MET A 54 -6.94 -2.42 -21.79
N SER A 55 -6.47 -3.67 -21.90
CA SER A 55 -6.46 -4.67 -20.83
C SER A 55 -5.28 -4.53 -19.85
N ASN A 56 -5.05 -3.35 -19.27
CA ASN A 56 -3.89 -3.10 -18.39
C ASN A 56 -4.25 -3.03 -16.88
N SER A 57 -5.53 -3.19 -16.52
CA SER A 57 -6.03 -2.93 -15.16
C SER A 57 -5.56 -3.94 -14.09
N THR A 58 -5.16 -5.14 -14.45
CA THR A 58 -4.67 -6.16 -13.49
C THR A 58 -3.24 -5.84 -13.03
N PHE A 59 -2.40 -5.34 -13.92
CA PHE A 59 -0.97 -5.14 -13.64
C PHE A 59 -0.70 -4.13 -12.50
N PHE A 60 -1.47 -3.05 -12.41
CA PHE A 60 -1.23 -1.99 -11.41
C PHE A 60 -1.75 -2.30 -10.00
N LEU A 61 -2.83 -3.08 -9.84
CA LEU A 61 -3.39 -3.39 -8.52
C LEU A 61 -2.65 -4.52 -7.82
N ASP A 62 -2.19 -5.51 -8.58
CA ASP A 62 -1.32 -6.58 -8.08
C ASP A 62 -0.02 -6.02 -7.47
N ASP A 63 0.53 -4.96 -8.06
CA ASP A 63 1.73 -4.27 -7.58
C ASP A 63 1.49 -3.59 -6.21
N PHE A 64 0.38 -2.86 -6.07
CA PHE A 64 0.03 -2.22 -4.80
C PHE A 64 -0.28 -3.23 -3.68
N VAL A 65 -1.04 -4.28 -4.00
CA VAL A 65 -1.33 -5.38 -3.07
C VAL A 65 -0.04 -6.07 -2.65
N SER A 66 0.91 -6.26 -3.56
CA SER A 66 2.23 -6.84 -3.25
C SER A 66 3.03 -5.95 -2.30
N VAL A 67 3.03 -4.63 -2.51
CA VAL A 67 3.67 -3.67 -1.60
C VAL A 67 3.00 -3.75 -0.22
N ILE A 68 1.69 -3.60 -0.13
CA ILE A 68 0.96 -3.68 1.15
C ILE A 68 1.20 -5.03 1.83
N GLN A 69 1.20 -6.15 1.12
CA GLN A 69 1.51 -7.47 1.67
C GLN A 69 2.94 -7.55 2.21
N TYR A 70 3.93 -6.98 1.51
CA TYR A 70 5.30 -6.90 1.99
C TYR A 70 5.39 -6.09 3.30
N PHE A 71 4.70 -4.95 3.34
CA PHE A 71 4.64 -4.09 4.53
C PHE A 71 3.93 -4.76 5.71
N VAL A 72 2.80 -5.41 5.47
CA VAL A 72 2.09 -6.20 6.49
C VAL A 72 2.99 -7.31 6.99
N LYS A 73 3.71 -8.03 6.12
CA LYS A 73 4.72 -9.03 6.53
C LYS A 73 5.86 -8.41 7.34
N LEU A 74 6.28 -7.19 7.02
CA LEU A 74 7.35 -6.48 7.72
C LEU A 74 6.93 -6.06 9.14
N VAL A 75 5.69 -5.57 9.31
CA VAL A 75 5.13 -5.13 10.60
C VAL A 75 4.59 -6.30 11.43
N SER A 76 4.13 -7.39 10.80
CA SER A 76 3.68 -8.62 11.46
C SER A 76 4.80 -9.60 11.79
N ARG A 77 6.08 -9.29 11.51
CA ARG A 77 7.19 -10.05 12.09
C ARG A 77 7.06 -9.97 13.61
N PRO A 78 6.83 -11.08 14.33
CA PRO A 78 6.68 -11.01 15.78
C PRO A 78 7.99 -10.52 16.39
N TYR A 79 7.90 -9.53 17.27
CA TYR A 79 8.91 -9.16 18.27
C TYR A 79 9.20 -10.39 19.18
N LYS A 80 9.88 -11.41 18.65
CA LYS A 80 10.24 -12.63 19.40
C LYS A 80 11.74 -12.71 19.61
N PHE A 81 12.37 -11.59 19.98
CA PHE A 81 13.81 -11.57 20.23
C PHE A 81 14.31 -10.86 21.51
N ILE A 82 13.46 -10.26 22.36
CA ILE A 82 14.00 -9.69 23.61
C ILE A 82 13.03 -9.85 24.79
N SER A 83 13.04 -11.02 25.43
CA SER A 83 12.99 -11.11 26.90
C SER A 83 13.62 -12.44 27.36
N PRO A 84 14.62 -12.42 28.27
CA PRO A 84 15.22 -13.63 28.81
C PRO A 84 14.76 -13.86 30.25
N TYR A 85 13.59 -14.45 30.50
CA TYR A 85 13.25 -14.92 31.86
C TYR A 85 12.47 -16.25 31.87
N LYS A 86 13.26 -17.30 32.09
CA LYS A 86 13.07 -18.49 32.94
C LYS A 86 11.64 -18.71 33.50
N GLY A 87 10.96 -19.73 32.98
CA GLY A 87 9.76 -20.32 33.59
C GLY A 87 10.03 -21.77 33.96
N ASN A 88 10.23 -22.04 35.25
CA ASN A 88 10.45 -23.36 35.80
C ASN A 88 9.23 -24.26 35.59
N ARG A 89 9.47 -25.44 35.03
CA ARG A 89 8.57 -26.58 35.00
C ARG A 89 8.54 -27.17 36.41
N PHE A 90 7.46 -26.94 37.15
CA PHE A 90 7.15 -27.71 38.35
C PHE A 90 6.11 -28.77 38.01
N TYR A 91 6.37 -29.94 38.59
CA TYR A 91 5.83 -31.29 38.35
C TYR A 91 4.32 -31.40 38.19
#